data_AF-A0A9D5TCN3-F1
#
_entry.id   AF-A0A9D5TCN3-F1
#
_cell.length_a   1.000
_cell.length_b   1.000
_cell.length_c   1.000
_cell.angle_alpha   90.00
_cell.angle_beta   90.00
_cell.angle_gamma   90.00
#
_symmetry.space_group_name_H-M   'P 1'
#
loop_
_entity.id
_entity.type
_entity.pdbx_description
1 polymer ?
#
loop_
_entity_poly.entity_id
_entity_poly.type
_entity_poly.pdbx_seq_one_letter_code
_entity_poly.pdbx_strand_id
1 'polypeptide(L)' 'MISYEPLWKTMREKGVTTYTLIYKMGFSAYTITNLKRNKSITMNTMEKLCNVLQCTPNDIVAFTQD' A
#
# COMPACT_ATOMS: atom_id res chain seq x y z
N MET A 1 -2.26 7.17 14.83
CA MET A 1 -2.95 6.19 13.93
C MET A 1 -2.05 5.68 12.80
N ILE A 2 -2.37 4.54 12.14
CA ILE A 2 -1.72 4.13 10.86
C ILE A 2 -2.36 4.89 9.70
N SER A 3 -1.57 5.42 8.77
CA SER A 3 -2.05 6.03 7.53
C SER A 3 -1.35 5.42 6.32
N TYR A 4 -2.13 5.05 5.30
CA TYR A 4 -1.63 4.66 3.97
C TYR A 4 -1.77 5.78 2.94
N GLU A 5 -1.92 7.03 3.35
CA GLU A 5 -1.86 8.16 2.41
C GLU A 5 -0.57 8.18 1.55
N PRO A 6 0.63 7.90 2.11
CA PRO A 6 1.86 7.82 1.31
C PRO A 6 1.76 6.77 0.19
N LEU A 7 1.16 5.61 0.46
CA LEU A 7 0.95 4.57 -0.55
C LEU A 7 0.18 5.11 -1.76
N TRP A 8 -0.93 5.81 -1.52
CA TRP A 8 -1.76 6.34 -2.61
C TRP A 8 -1.03 7.44 -3.39
N LYS A 9 -0.19 8.23 -2.73
CA LYS A 9 0.69 9.21 -3.40
C LYS A 9 1.71 8.51 -4.29
N THR A 10 2.46 7.55 -3.74
CA THR A 10 3.47 6.75 -4.46
C THR A 10 2.86 6.02 -5.65
N MET A 11 1.66 5.46 -5.50
CA MET A 11 0.92 4.82 -6.59
C MET A 11 0.57 5.81 -7.71
N ARG A 12 0.11 7.02 -7.38
CA ARG A 12 -0.19 8.06 -8.39
C ARG A 12 1.05 8.49 -9.14
N GLU A 13 2.16 8.72 -8.44
CA GLU A 13 3.45 9.11 -9.04
C GLU A 13 3.99 8.04 -9.99
N LYS A 14 3.74 6.76 -9.68
CA LYS A 14 4.19 5.62 -10.49
C LYS A 14 3.14 5.15 -11.51
N GLY A 15 1.99 5.81 -11.63
CA GLY A 15 0.91 5.41 -12.54
C GLY A 15 0.29 4.04 -12.22
N VAL A 16 0.39 3.58 -10.97
CA VAL A 16 -0.14 2.28 -10.53
C VAL A 16 -1.56 2.42 -10.00
N THR A 17 -2.47 1.61 -10.51
CA THR A 17 -3.87 1.58 -10.07
C THR A 17 -4.14 0.44 -9.08
N THR A 18 -5.21 0.54 -8.29
CA THR A 18 -5.64 -0.59 -7.44
C THR A 18 -6.00 -1.83 -8.25
N TYR A 19 -6.47 -1.65 -9.49
CA TYR A 19 -6.66 -2.74 -10.44
C TYR A 19 -5.34 -3.46 -10.74
N THR A 20 -4.25 -2.70 -10.94
CA THR A 20 -2.91 -3.25 -11.16
C THR A 20 -2.45 -4.05 -9.94
N LEU A 21 -2.68 -3.55 -8.72
CA LEU A 21 -2.36 -4.29 -7.50
C LEU A 21 -3.08 -5.65 -7.45
N ILE A 22 -4.38 -5.68 -7.76
CA ILE A 22 -5.19 -6.92 -7.68
C ILE A 22 -4.82 -7.90 -8.80
N TYR A 23 -4.88 -7.44 -10.05
CA TYR A 23 -4.84 -8.33 -11.21
C TYR A 23 -3.44 -8.58 -11.76
N LYS A 24 -2.50 -7.64 -11.57
CA LYS A 24 -1.13 -7.80 -12.06
C LYS A 24 -0.13 -8.19 -10.97
N MET A 25 -0.41 -7.82 -9.72
CA MET A 25 0.53 -7.99 -8.60
C MET A 25 0.01 -8.98 -7.54
N GLY A 26 -1.19 -9.54 -7.74
CA GLY A 26 -1.72 -10.65 -6.94
C GLY A 26 -2.19 -10.26 -5.54
N PHE A 27 -2.46 -8.98 -5.28
CA PHE A 27 -3.05 -8.56 -4.01
C PHE A 27 -4.54 -8.93 -3.95
N SER A 28 -4.99 -9.44 -2.82
CA SER A 28 -6.41 -9.71 -2.63
C SER A 28 -7.21 -8.40 -2.54
N ALA A 29 -8.45 -8.39 -3.03
CA ALA A 29 -9.36 -7.26 -2.83
C ALA A 29 -9.57 -6.93 -1.34
N TYR A 30 -9.48 -7.94 -0.47
CA TYR A 30 -9.50 -7.78 0.98
C TYR A 30 -8.32 -6.94 1.49
N THR A 31 -7.10 -7.22 1.02
CA THR A 31 -5.90 -6.43 1.35
C THR A 31 -6.08 -4.97 0.95
N ILE A 32 -6.56 -4.70 -0.27
CA ILE A 32 -6.83 -3.35 -0.74
C ILE A 32 -7.88 -2.64 0.12
N THR A 33 -8.93 -3.36 0.53
CA THR A 33 -9.96 -2.82 1.41
C THR A 33 -9.41 -2.46 2.79
N ASN A 34 -8.52 -3.28 3.34
CA ASN A 34 -7.84 -2.99 4.61
C ASN A 34 -6.94 -1.75 4.51
N LEU A 35 -6.18 -1.62 3.41
CA LEU A 35 -5.35 -0.42 3.14
C LEU A 35 -6.22 0.84 3.07
N LYS A 36 -7.36 0.80 2.35
CA LYS A 36 -8.30 1.94 2.28
C LYS A 36 -8.92 2.32 3.62
N ARG A 37 -9.01 1.37 4.55
CA ARG A 37 -9.58 1.57 5.90
C ARG A 37 -8.50 1.77 6.98
N ASN A 38 -7.24 2.01 6.59
CA ASN A 38 -6.12 2.20 7.51
C ASN A 38 -5.96 1.07 8.54
N LYS A 39 -6.31 -0.17 8.15
CA LYS A 39 -6.13 -1.36 8.99
C LYS A 39 -4.69 -1.85 8.96
N SER A 40 -4.27 -2.53 10.01
CA SER A 40 -2.95 -3.17 10.04
C SER A 40 -2.79 -4.18 8.89
N ILE A 41 -1.57 -4.24 8.35
CA ILE A 41 -1.13 -5.25 7.39
C ILE A 41 0.02 -6.05 7.98
N THR A 42 0.36 -7.17 7.35
CA THR A 42 1.53 -7.95 7.72
C THR A 42 2.80 -7.36 7.10
N MET A 43 3.96 -7.63 7.70
CA MET A 43 5.26 -7.24 7.13
C MET A 43 5.47 -7.84 5.73
N ASN A 44 5.01 -9.06 5.48
CA ASN A 44 5.05 -9.68 4.14
C ASN A 44 4.22 -8.88 3.10
N THR A 45 3.09 -8.30 3.52
CA THR A 45 2.28 -7.43 2.62
C THR A 45 3.03 -6.14 2.32
N MET A 46 3.66 -5.55 3.33
CA MET A 46 4.48 -4.35 3.20
C MET A 46 5.67 -4.58 2.28
N GLU A 47 6.42 -5.66 2.47
CA GLU A 47 7.55 -6.05 1.62
C GLU A 47 7.11 -6.22 0.15
N LYS A 48 6.01 -6.94 -0.09
CA LYS A 48 5.46 -7.10 -1.45
C LYS A 48 5.11 -5.76 -2.08
N LEU A 49 4.46 -4.85 -1.34
CA LEU A 49 4.14 -3.51 -1.84
C LEU A 49 5.40 -2.74 -2.21
N CYS A 50 6.41 -2.75 -1.33
CA CYS A 50 7.70 -2.10 -1.56
C CYS A 50 8.42 -2.65 -2.80
N ASN A 51 8.47 -3.98 -2.97
CA ASN A 51 9.13 -4.61 -4.11
C ASN A 51 8.44 -4.27 -5.43
N VAL A 52 7.11 -4.32 -5.43
CA VAL A 52 6.28 -4.08 -6.61
C VAL A 52 6.27 -2.61 -7.01
N LEU A 53 6.23 -1.71 -6.03
CA LEU A 53 6.27 -0.28 -6.26
C LEU A 53 7.70 0.25 -6.36
N GLN A 54 8.73 -0.57 -6.14
CA GLN A 54 10.13 -0.14 -6.07
C GLN A 54 10.29 1.08 -5.15
N CYS A 55 9.90 0.93 -3.89
CA CYS A 55 9.94 1.96 -2.88
C CYS A 55 10.28 1.36 -1.51
N THR A 56 10.42 2.22 -0.50
CA THR A 56 10.66 1.83 0.89
C THR A 56 9.37 1.85 1.71
N PRO A 57 9.35 1.24 2.91
CA PRO A 57 8.18 1.31 3.79
C PRO A 57 7.69 2.73 4.08
N ASN A 58 8.60 3.70 4.21
CA ASN A 58 8.27 5.10 4.49
C ASN A 58 7.50 5.77 3.34
N ASP A 59 7.59 5.22 2.12
CA ASP A 59 6.86 5.72 0.95
C ASP A 59 5.42 5.19 0.91
N ILE A 60 5.07 4.23 1.77
CA ILE A 60 3.74 3.57 1.74
C ILE A 60 2.99 3.64 3.07
N VAL A 61 3.67 3.84 4.20
CA VAL A 61 3.04 3.95 5.51
C VAL A 61 3.54 5.17 6.27
N ALA A 62 2.64 5.84 6.98
CA ALA A 62 2.95 6.86 7.97
C ALA A 62 2.27 6.52 9.29
N PHE A 63 2.93 6.87 10.40
CA PHE A 63 2.36 6.80 11.74
C PHE A 63 2.12 8.23 12.21
N THR A 64 0.85 8.60 12.38
CA THR A 64 0.45 9.92 12.87
C THR A 64 0.18 9.87 14.38
N GLN A 65 0.32 11.01 15.06
CA GLN A 65 0.07 11.14 16.50
C GLN A 65 -1.37 11.50 16.87
N ASP A 66 -2.29 11.57 15.89
CA ASP A 66 -3.73 11.58 16.19
C ASP A 66 -4.18 10.28 16.88
#